data_AF-A0A947ACA0-F1
#
_entry.id   AF-A0A947ACA0-F1
#
_cell.length_a   1.000
_cell.length_b   1.000
_cell.length_c   1.000
_cell.angle_alpha   90.00
_cell.angle_beta   90.00
_cell.angle_gamma   90.00
#
_symmetry.space_group_name_H-M   'P 1'
#
loop_
_entity.id
_entity.type
_entity.pdbx_description
1 polymer ?
#
loop_
_entity_poly.entity_id
_entity_poly.type
_entity_poly.pdbx_seq_one_letter_code
_entity_poly.pdbx_strand_id
1 'polypeptide(L)'
;IGGFGGETLKAAGAEVVSVPMSKLTQALKDGEIEAVEFAGPNIDMNRGFHKLTKYYYYPAWHEPSGAFDLFINKEKWDAQSSEVKAVITAAAGAVNGHKLCYRMANNCAALAKLTGEHGVQLKQFPDELLKELAVLSDEVLREHASKDTLSEEILNSITEFRKNAVGLAAVQMQPYLAARSAVI
;
A
#
# COMPACT_ATOMS: atom_id res chain seq x y z
N ILE A 1 -2.94 0.23 -9.63
CA ILE A 1 -3.63 -0.34 -8.47
C ILE A 1 -4.00 -1.77 -8.84
N GLY A 2 -3.35 -2.74 -8.21
CA GLY A 2 -3.66 -4.17 -8.38
C GLY A 2 -4.64 -4.71 -7.32
N GLY A 3 -4.95 -6.00 -7.41
CA GLY A 3 -5.75 -6.73 -6.41
C GLY A 3 -7.13 -6.10 -6.13
N PHE A 4 -7.59 -6.22 -4.88
CA PHE A 4 -8.90 -5.70 -4.47
C PHE A 4 -9.02 -4.18 -4.60
N GLY A 5 -7.93 -3.42 -4.51
CA GLY A 5 -7.96 -1.99 -4.81
C GLY A 5 -8.30 -1.71 -6.28
N GLY A 6 -7.76 -2.52 -7.19
CA GLY A 6 -8.06 -2.43 -8.62
C GLY A 6 -9.50 -2.84 -8.92
N GLU A 7 -10.01 -3.87 -8.24
CA GLU A 7 -11.42 -4.26 -8.34
C GLU A 7 -12.37 -3.19 -7.78
N THR A 8 -12.00 -2.55 -6.67
CA THR A 8 -12.73 -1.41 -6.11
C THR A 8 -12.80 -0.25 -7.12
N LEU A 9 -11.68 0.06 -7.79
CA LEU A 9 -11.64 1.08 -8.84
C LEU A 9 -12.51 0.72 -10.04
N LYS A 10 -12.55 -0.56 -10.46
CA LYS A 10 -13.45 -1.02 -11.51
C LYS A 10 -14.91 -0.84 -11.11
N ALA A 11 -15.27 -1.14 -9.86
CA ALA A 11 -16.60 -0.90 -9.33
C ALA A 11 -16.96 0.60 -9.32
N ALA A 12 -15.96 1.47 -9.09
CA ALA A 12 -16.09 2.93 -9.21
C ALA A 12 -16.08 3.45 -10.66
N GLY A 13 -16.02 2.57 -11.66
CA GLY A 13 -16.10 2.92 -13.09
C GLY A 13 -14.76 3.22 -13.76
N ALA A 14 -13.63 3.04 -13.09
CA ALA A 14 -12.32 3.20 -13.71
C ALA A 14 -11.92 1.97 -14.52
N GLU A 15 -11.25 2.19 -15.66
CA GLU A 15 -10.60 1.11 -16.39
C GLU A 15 -9.26 0.77 -15.71
N VAL A 16 -9.12 -0.47 -15.24
CA VAL A 16 -7.89 -0.95 -14.59
C VAL A 16 -7.23 -2.01 -15.48
N VAL A 17 -6.06 -1.67 -16.00
CA VAL A 17 -5.24 -2.52 -16.87
C VAL A 17 -4.02 -3.08 -16.14
N SER A 18 -3.66 -4.33 -16.46
CA SER A 18 -2.46 -4.97 -15.92
C SER A 18 -1.26 -4.69 -16.83
N VAL A 19 -0.36 -3.81 -16.38
CA VAL A 19 0.86 -3.47 -17.09
C VAL A 19 2.07 -4.14 -16.41
N PRO A 20 2.95 -4.85 -17.16
CA PRO A 20 4.18 -5.39 -16.58
C PRO A 20 5.00 -4.31 -15.87
N MET A 21 5.52 -4.61 -14.68
CA MET A 21 6.26 -3.63 -13.86
C MET A 21 7.42 -2.96 -14.61
N SER A 22 8.09 -3.66 -15.52
CA SER A 22 9.18 -3.10 -16.33
C SER A 22 8.71 -2.10 -17.38
N LYS A 23 7.43 -2.10 -17.74
CA LYS A 23 6.82 -1.25 -18.77
C LYS A 23 6.02 -0.06 -18.21
N LEU A 24 5.74 0.00 -16.91
CA LEU A 24 4.89 1.04 -16.30
C LEU A 24 5.26 2.48 -16.70
N THR A 25 6.54 2.83 -16.64
CA THR A 25 6.99 4.19 -17.01
C THR A 25 6.80 4.47 -18.50
N GLN A 26 6.98 3.46 -19.34
CA GLN A 26 6.80 3.59 -20.79
C GLN A 26 5.31 3.69 -21.14
N ALA A 27 4.46 2.84 -20.56
CA ALA A 27 3.01 2.89 -20.73
C ALA A 27 2.42 4.25 -20.31
N LEU A 28 2.89 4.82 -19.20
CA LEU A 28 2.50 6.18 -18.77
C LEU A 28 3.00 7.25 -19.76
N LYS A 29 4.22 7.11 -20.27
CA LYS A 29 4.81 8.05 -21.22
C LYS A 29 4.08 8.04 -22.57
N ASP A 30 3.68 6.87 -23.03
CA ASP A 30 3.01 6.67 -24.32
C ASP A 30 1.50 6.95 -24.25
N GLY A 31 0.96 7.17 -23.04
CA GLY A 31 -0.46 7.42 -22.82
C GLY A 31 -1.33 6.16 -22.88
N GLU A 32 -0.74 4.96 -22.81
CA GLU A 32 -1.49 3.70 -22.66
C GLU A 32 -2.20 3.63 -21.30
N ILE A 33 -1.64 4.30 -20.29
CA ILE A 33 -2.27 4.52 -18.98
C ILE A 33 -2.19 6.00 -18.61
N GLU A 34 -3.25 6.51 -17.98
CA GLU A 34 -3.35 7.92 -17.57
C GLU A 34 -2.88 8.14 -16.13
N ALA A 35 -2.88 7.08 -15.33
CA ALA A 35 -2.47 7.10 -13.94
C ALA A 35 -1.71 5.82 -13.58
N VAL A 36 -0.78 5.95 -12.63
CA VAL A 36 -0.01 4.83 -12.09
C VAL A 36 0.19 5.02 -10.60
N GLU A 37 0.32 3.89 -9.93
CA GLU A 37 0.76 3.77 -8.55
C GLU A 37 1.85 2.70 -8.50
N PHE A 38 2.71 2.75 -7.48
CA PHE A 38 3.75 1.75 -7.37
C PHE A 38 4.15 1.45 -5.94
N ALA A 39 4.74 2.40 -5.20
CA ALA A 39 5.18 2.09 -3.83
C ALA A 39 5.20 3.28 -2.88
N GLY A 40 5.68 4.45 -3.31
CA GLY A 40 5.83 5.61 -2.45
C GLY A 40 7.03 6.49 -2.83
N PRO A 41 7.18 7.64 -2.17
CA PRO A 41 8.01 8.74 -2.66
C PRO A 41 9.41 8.36 -3.13
N ASN A 42 10.16 7.57 -2.36
CA ASN A 42 11.54 7.22 -2.72
C ASN A 42 11.61 6.37 -4.00
N ILE A 43 10.80 5.33 -4.07
CA ILE A 43 10.83 4.38 -5.18
C ILE A 43 10.22 5.04 -6.43
N ASP A 44 9.11 5.77 -6.27
CA ASP A 44 8.40 6.45 -7.36
C ASP A 44 9.27 7.56 -7.98
N MET A 45 10.06 8.26 -7.15
CA MET A 45 11.05 9.22 -7.61
C MET A 45 12.15 8.55 -8.43
N ASN A 46 12.71 7.44 -7.96
CA ASN A 46 13.76 6.68 -8.66
C ASN A 46 13.27 6.11 -10.00
N ARG A 47 11.97 5.80 -10.13
CA ARG A 47 11.34 5.40 -11.40
C ARG A 47 11.07 6.56 -12.35
N GLY A 48 11.20 7.80 -11.88
CA GLY A 48 11.08 9.00 -12.70
C GLY A 48 9.65 9.41 -13.03
N PHE A 49 8.62 8.94 -12.32
CA PHE A 49 7.23 9.30 -12.61
C PHE A 49 6.99 10.82 -12.53
N HIS A 50 7.70 11.52 -11.65
CA HIS A 50 7.67 12.98 -11.51
C HIS A 50 8.10 13.75 -12.77
N LYS A 51 8.73 13.09 -13.74
CA LYS A 51 9.09 13.67 -15.05
C LYS A 51 7.92 13.60 -16.04
N LEU A 52 6.95 12.73 -15.81
CA LEU A 52 5.80 12.49 -16.68
C LEU A 52 4.52 13.13 -16.12
N THR A 53 4.34 13.12 -14.79
CA THR A 53 3.21 13.75 -14.11
C THR A 53 3.67 14.56 -12.90
N LYS A 54 2.91 15.60 -12.56
CA LYS A 54 3.13 16.42 -11.36
C LYS A 54 2.11 16.15 -10.26
N TYR A 55 1.07 15.36 -10.49
CA TYR A 55 0.07 15.09 -9.47
C TYR A 55 0.40 13.81 -8.71
N TYR A 56 0.44 13.92 -7.38
CA TYR A 56 0.69 12.78 -6.50
C TYR A 56 -0.37 12.73 -5.41
N TYR A 57 -1.25 11.73 -5.50
CA TYR A 57 -2.43 11.64 -4.65
C TYR A 57 -2.18 10.90 -3.34
N TYR A 58 -2.90 11.31 -2.28
CA TYR A 58 -2.87 10.70 -0.95
C TYR A 58 -4.27 10.72 -0.29
N PRO A 59 -4.55 9.83 0.69
CA PRO A 59 -3.71 8.72 1.13
C PRO A 59 -3.68 7.55 0.12
N ALA A 60 -2.72 6.65 0.29
CA ALA A 60 -2.69 5.35 -0.40
C ALA A 60 -3.74 4.40 0.20
N TRP A 61 -5.02 4.71 -0.04
CA TRP A 61 -6.17 4.01 0.52
C TRP A 61 -6.23 2.53 0.13
N HIS A 62 -5.66 2.17 -1.03
CA HIS A 62 -5.70 0.82 -1.60
C HIS A 62 -4.69 -0.14 -0.97
N GLU A 63 -3.55 0.36 -0.49
CA GLU A 63 -2.45 -0.45 0.06
C GLU A 63 -1.87 0.19 1.33
N PRO A 64 -2.53 0.00 2.50
CA PRO A 64 -2.15 0.68 3.75
C PRO A 64 -0.95 0.03 4.45
N SER A 65 -0.53 -1.17 4.05
CA SER A 65 0.60 -1.88 4.63
C SER A 65 1.45 -2.52 3.54
N GLY A 66 2.77 -2.53 3.73
CA GLY A 66 3.70 -3.11 2.77
C GLY A 66 4.35 -4.39 3.26
N ALA A 67 3.69 -5.20 4.11
CA ALA A 67 4.22 -6.47 4.58
C ALA A 67 4.61 -7.36 3.40
N PHE A 68 5.74 -8.05 3.50
CA PHE A 68 6.22 -8.95 2.46
C PHE A 68 6.17 -10.39 2.93
N ASP A 69 5.74 -11.26 2.03
CA ASP A 69 5.69 -12.69 2.25
C ASP A 69 6.98 -13.36 1.78
N LEU A 70 7.42 -14.37 2.53
CA LEU A 70 8.48 -15.27 2.13
C LEU A 70 7.86 -16.64 1.84
N PHE A 71 7.80 -17.00 0.56
CA PHE A 71 7.33 -18.32 0.13
C PHE A 71 8.49 -19.31 0.10
N ILE A 72 8.30 -20.46 0.75
CA ILE A 72 9.27 -21.55 0.78
C ILE A 72 8.55 -22.82 0.36
N ASN A 73 9.18 -23.61 -0.52
CA ASN A 73 8.65 -24.93 -0.87
C ASN A 73 8.50 -25.78 0.41
N LYS A 74 7.32 -26.39 0.60
CA LYS A 74 6.97 -27.12 1.82
C LYS A 74 7.90 -28.29 2.10
N GLU A 75 8.23 -29.10 1.11
CA GLU A 75 9.12 -30.26 1.29
C GLU A 75 10.54 -29.81 1.69
N LYS A 76 11.05 -28.76 1.03
CA LYS A 76 12.36 -28.18 1.36
C LYS A 76 12.38 -27.58 2.75
N TRP A 77 11.29 -26.92 3.17
CA TRP A 77 11.13 -26.42 4.52
C TRP A 77 11.11 -27.56 5.53
N ASP A 78 10.26 -28.56 5.33
CA ASP A 78 10.06 -29.66 6.26
C ASP A 78 11.36 -30.45 6.49
N ALA A 79 12.18 -30.61 5.45
CA ALA A 79 13.51 -31.25 5.51
C ALA A 79 14.59 -30.45 6.25
N GLN A 80 14.38 -29.17 6.56
CA GLN A 80 15.35 -28.37 7.33
C GLN A 80 15.35 -28.74 8.81
N SER A 81 16.50 -28.56 9.46
CA SER A 81 16.61 -28.67 10.91
C SER A 81 15.83 -27.57 11.63
N SER A 82 15.53 -27.77 12.91
CA SER A 82 14.82 -26.78 13.72
C SER A 82 15.57 -25.44 13.83
N GLU A 83 16.90 -25.49 13.86
CA GLU A 83 17.78 -24.32 13.92
C GLU A 83 17.69 -23.50 12.63
N VAL A 84 17.73 -24.17 11.47
CA VAL A 84 17.61 -23.48 10.17
C VAL A 84 16.23 -22.85 10.03
N LYS A 85 15.17 -23.55 10.41
CA LYS A 85 13.80 -23.00 10.43
C LYS A 85 13.73 -21.73 11.29
N ALA A 86 14.29 -21.79 12.51
CA ALA A 86 14.31 -20.65 13.41
C ALA A 86 15.07 -19.44 12.84
N VAL A 87 16.24 -19.67 12.22
CA VAL A 87 17.03 -18.60 11.58
C VAL A 87 16.26 -17.95 10.43
N ILE A 88 15.62 -18.75 9.57
CA ILE A 88 14.85 -18.22 8.43
C ILE A 88 13.65 -17.40 8.93
N THR A 89 12.90 -17.89 9.91
CA THR A 89 11.77 -17.17 10.50
C THR A 89 12.21 -15.86 11.13
N ALA A 90 13.30 -15.86 11.90
CA ALA A 90 13.85 -14.65 12.52
C ALA A 90 14.32 -13.64 11.46
N ALA A 91 14.99 -14.10 10.41
CA ALA A 91 15.44 -13.26 9.31
C ALA A 91 14.25 -12.62 8.57
N ALA A 92 13.19 -13.39 8.27
CA ALA A 92 11.99 -12.86 7.62
C ALA A 92 11.31 -11.75 8.45
N GLY A 93 11.21 -11.95 9.77
CA GLY A 93 10.71 -10.93 10.70
C GLY A 93 11.59 -9.69 10.73
N ALA A 94 12.91 -9.87 10.84
CA ALA A 94 13.89 -8.78 10.87
C ALA A 94 13.86 -7.95 9.58
N VAL A 95 13.77 -8.59 8.41
CA VAL A 95 13.65 -7.90 7.11
C VAL A 95 12.37 -7.09 7.03
N ASN A 96 11.23 -7.65 7.46
CA ASN A 96 9.96 -6.91 7.45
C ASN A 96 10.02 -5.67 8.36
N GLY A 97 10.58 -5.80 9.57
CA GLY A 97 10.76 -4.67 10.50
C GLY A 97 11.73 -3.62 9.96
N HIS A 98 12.92 -4.04 9.51
CA HIS A 98 13.93 -3.15 8.95
C HIS A 98 13.40 -2.36 7.76
N LYS A 99 12.73 -3.03 6.83
CA LYS A 99 12.14 -2.42 5.63
C LYS A 99 11.14 -1.33 5.99
N LEU A 100 10.29 -1.54 7.00
CA LEU A 100 9.31 -0.54 7.42
C LEU A 100 10.01 0.76 7.86
N CYS A 101 11.02 0.66 8.72
CA CYS A 101 11.84 1.79 9.16
C CYS A 101 12.59 2.45 8.00
N TYR A 102 13.24 1.64 7.16
CA TYR A 102 13.98 2.10 5.99
C TYR A 102 13.09 2.87 5.01
N ARG A 103 11.91 2.35 4.69
CA ARG A 103 10.96 3.04 3.80
C ARG A 103 10.48 4.35 4.40
N MET A 104 10.16 4.40 5.69
CA MET A 104 9.74 5.62 6.35
C MET A 104 10.79 6.73 6.21
N ALA A 105 12.05 6.43 6.57
CA ALA A 105 13.14 7.40 6.50
C ALA A 105 13.38 7.91 5.07
N ASN A 106 13.46 7.01 4.10
CA ASN A 106 13.73 7.40 2.71
C ASN A 106 12.54 8.10 2.05
N ASN A 107 11.30 7.73 2.37
CA ASN A 107 10.12 8.40 1.84
C ASN A 107 10.01 9.84 2.35
N CYS A 108 10.39 10.11 3.60
CA CYS A 108 10.41 11.49 4.12
C CYS A 108 11.34 12.39 3.28
N ALA A 109 12.58 11.95 3.06
CA ALA A 109 13.56 12.71 2.27
C ALA A 109 13.13 12.85 0.80
N ALA A 110 12.61 11.78 0.20
CA ALA A 110 12.19 11.81 -1.20
C ALA A 110 10.95 12.67 -1.43
N LEU A 111 9.98 12.67 -0.50
CA LEU A 111 8.80 13.51 -0.60
C LEU A 111 9.18 14.99 -0.63
N ALA A 112 10.08 15.42 0.25
CA ALA A 112 10.59 16.80 0.28
C ALA A 112 11.25 17.20 -1.05
N LYS A 113 12.04 16.31 -1.66
CA LYS A 113 12.64 16.54 -2.98
C LYS A 113 11.60 16.59 -4.09
N LEU A 114 10.63 15.67 -4.08
CA LEU A 114 9.55 15.65 -5.07
C LEU A 114 8.78 16.96 -5.08
N THR A 115 8.37 17.47 -3.91
CA THR A 115 7.59 18.70 -3.81
C THR A 115 8.44 19.96 -4.01
N GLY A 116 9.64 20.01 -3.45
CA GLY A 116 10.51 21.19 -3.48
C GLY A 116 11.30 21.34 -4.78
N GLU A 117 12.04 20.31 -5.18
CA GLU A 117 12.96 20.35 -6.33
C GLU A 117 12.27 19.96 -7.64
N HIS A 118 11.32 19.01 -7.59
CA HIS A 118 10.68 18.48 -8.80
C HIS A 118 9.28 19.06 -9.08
N GLY A 119 8.78 19.94 -8.20
CA GLY A 119 7.50 20.63 -8.36
C GLY A 119 6.28 19.69 -8.39
N VAL A 120 6.37 18.54 -7.73
CA VAL A 120 5.24 17.62 -7.56
C VAL A 120 4.22 18.24 -6.61
N GLN A 121 2.95 18.19 -7.02
CA GLN A 121 1.80 18.67 -6.27
C GLN A 121 1.14 17.50 -5.54
N LEU A 122 1.16 17.56 -4.22
CA LEU A 122 0.40 16.63 -3.39
C LEU A 122 -1.09 16.97 -3.46
N LYS A 123 -1.91 15.97 -3.76
CA LYS A 123 -3.36 16.11 -3.86
C LYS A 123 -4.03 15.15 -2.89
N GLN A 124 -4.84 15.67 -1.98
CA GLN A 124 -5.69 14.80 -1.19
C GLN A 124 -6.83 14.32 -2.08
N PHE A 125 -7.18 13.04 -1.99
CA PHE A 125 -8.45 12.58 -2.53
C PHE A 125 -9.61 13.27 -1.80
N PRO A 126 -10.69 13.67 -2.51
CA PRO A 126 -11.88 14.20 -1.85
C PRO A 126 -12.44 13.22 -0.83
N ASP A 127 -12.87 13.72 0.33
CA ASP A 127 -13.38 12.86 1.41
C ASP A 127 -14.61 12.03 0.97
N GLU A 128 -15.48 12.61 0.14
CA GLU A 128 -16.64 11.89 -0.41
C GLU A 128 -16.22 10.73 -1.32
N LEU A 129 -15.16 10.92 -2.12
CA LEU A 129 -14.60 9.83 -2.93
C LEU A 129 -14.02 8.72 -2.04
N LEU A 130 -13.31 9.07 -0.96
CA LEU A 130 -12.77 8.08 -0.03
C LEU A 130 -13.88 7.29 0.68
N LYS A 131 -15.00 7.92 1.01
CA LYS A 131 -16.18 7.24 1.58
C LYS A 131 -16.80 6.29 0.59
N GLU A 132 -16.98 6.71 -0.66
CA GLU A 132 -17.52 5.87 -1.73
C GLU A 132 -16.62 4.65 -2.00
N LEU A 133 -15.31 4.87 -2.12
CA LEU A 133 -14.33 3.79 -2.28
C LEU A 133 -14.33 2.83 -1.09
N ALA A 134 -14.56 3.31 0.13
CA ALA A 134 -14.65 2.45 1.31
C ALA A 134 -15.89 1.53 1.26
N VAL A 135 -17.04 2.04 0.78
CA VAL A 135 -18.26 1.24 0.59
C VAL A 135 -18.03 0.18 -0.49
N LEU A 136 -17.56 0.59 -1.67
CA LEU A 136 -17.28 -0.32 -2.78
C LEU A 136 -16.23 -1.38 -2.41
N SER A 137 -15.22 -0.99 -1.63
CA SER A 137 -14.19 -1.93 -1.16
C SER A 137 -14.77 -2.98 -0.20
N ASP A 138 -15.68 -2.59 0.71
CA ASP A 138 -16.35 -3.54 1.61
C ASP A 138 -17.25 -4.50 0.81
N GLU A 139 -17.97 -4.02 -0.21
CA GLU A 139 -18.78 -4.84 -1.11
C GLU A 139 -17.92 -5.87 -1.87
N VAL A 140 -16.83 -5.43 -2.51
CA VAL A 140 -15.89 -6.31 -3.22
C VAL A 140 -15.32 -7.37 -2.28
N LEU A 141 -14.84 -6.97 -1.10
CA LEU A 141 -14.26 -7.90 -0.13
C LEU A 141 -15.30 -8.92 0.36
N ARG A 142 -16.53 -8.50 0.64
CA ARG A 142 -17.61 -9.41 1.08
C ARG A 142 -18.04 -10.37 -0.02
N GLU A 143 -18.12 -9.92 -1.27
CA GLU A 143 -18.43 -10.78 -2.40
C GLU A 143 -17.41 -11.93 -2.49
N HIS A 144 -16.12 -11.62 -2.39
CA HIS A 144 -15.07 -12.65 -2.40
C HIS A 144 -15.08 -13.51 -1.15
N ALA A 145 -15.21 -12.90 0.03
CA ALA A 145 -15.21 -13.64 1.28
C ALA A 145 -16.35 -14.65 1.34
N SER A 146 -17.54 -14.30 0.85
CA SER A 146 -18.72 -15.19 0.85
C SER A 146 -18.57 -16.47 0.02
N LYS A 147 -17.50 -16.59 -0.77
CA LYS A 147 -17.25 -17.75 -1.64
C LYS A 147 -16.69 -18.95 -0.85
N ASP A 148 -16.08 -18.72 0.31
CA ASP A 148 -15.57 -19.82 1.15
C ASP A 148 -15.38 -19.40 2.63
N THR A 149 -15.53 -20.36 3.53
CA THR A 149 -15.50 -20.14 4.98
C THR A 149 -14.17 -19.56 5.48
N LEU A 150 -13.04 -19.91 4.85
CA LEU A 150 -11.73 -19.42 5.28
C LEU A 150 -11.59 -17.94 4.95
N SER A 151 -12.04 -17.52 3.76
CA SER A 151 -12.04 -16.11 3.38
C SER A 151 -12.98 -15.27 4.26
N GLU A 152 -14.14 -15.79 4.64
CA GLU A 152 -15.02 -15.14 5.64
C GLU A 152 -14.31 -14.98 6.99
N GLU A 153 -13.65 -16.03 7.49
CA GLU A 153 -12.90 -16.00 8.74
C GLU A 153 -11.78 -14.95 8.70
N ILE A 154 -11.00 -14.92 7.61
CA ILE A 154 -9.93 -13.95 7.39
C ILE A 154 -10.48 -12.51 7.38
N LEU A 155 -11.54 -12.24 6.60
CA LEU A 155 -12.11 -10.90 6.51
C LEU A 155 -12.66 -10.41 7.86
N ASN A 156 -13.32 -11.29 8.61
CA ASN A 156 -13.83 -10.99 9.94
C ASN A 156 -12.70 -10.65 10.92
N SER A 157 -11.63 -11.47 10.94
CA SER A 157 -10.45 -11.24 11.77
C SER A 157 -9.77 -9.90 11.46
N ILE A 158 -9.55 -9.60 10.17
CA ILE A 158 -8.96 -8.32 9.74
C ILE A 158 -9.85 -7.14 10.14
N THR A 159 -11.16 -7.26 9.95
CA THR A 159 -12.12 -6.18 10.24
C THR A 159 -12.20 -5.88 11.73
N GLU A 160 -12.22 -6.92 12.58
CA GLU A 160 -12.21 -6.78 14.03
C GLU A 160 -10.91 -6.12 14.51
N PHE A 161 -9.75 -6.60 14.04
CA PHE A 161 -8.47 -6.01 14.38
C PHE A 161 -8.40 -4.53 13.95
N ARG A 162 -8.83 -4.22 12.72
CA ARG A 162 -8.86 -2.86 12.18
C ARG A 162 -9.68 -1.92 13.06
N LYS A 163 -10.85 -2.35 13.53
CA LYS A 163 -11.70 -1.55 14.44
C LYS A 163 -10.94 -1.14 15.71
N ASN A 164 -10.26 -2.09 16.34
CA ASN A 164 -9.49 -1.84 17.56
C ASN A 164 -8.26 -0.96 17.28
N ALA A 165 -7.54 -1.24 16.18
CA ALA A 165 -6.36 -0.48 15.77
C ALA A 165 -6.69 0.98 15.44
N VAL A 166 -7.80 1.25 14.75
CA VAL A 166 -8.29 2.61 14.48
C VAL A 166 -8.69 3.31 15.78
N GLY A 167 -9.34 2.60 16.71
CA GLY A 167 -9.67 3.14 18.03
C GLY A 167 -8.42 3.61 18.80
N LEU A 168 -7.35 2.83 18.79
CA LEU A 168 -6.06 3.24 19.37
C LEU A 168 -5.43 4.42 18.62
N ALA A 169 -5.42 4.38 17.29
CA ALA A 169 -4.82 5.41 16.46
C ALA A 169 -5.47 6.80 16.69
N ALA A 170 -6.78 6.83 16.94
CA ALA A 170 -7.57 8.04 17.19
C ALA A 170 -7.15 8.77 18.47
N VAL A 171 -6.61 8.07 19.47
CA VAL A 171 -6.18 8.67 20.75
C VAL A 171 -4.65 8.77 20.91
N GLN A 172 -3.90 8.14 20.00
CA GLN A 172 -2.44 8.11 20.05
C GLN A 172 -1.82 8.81 18.85
N MET A 173 -1.62 8.10 17.74
CA MET A 173 -0.78 8.57 16.62
C MET A 173 -1.39 9.74 15.85
N GLN A 174 -2.71 9.73 15.62
CA GLN A 174 -3.38 10.81 14.88
C GLN A 174 -3.27 12.16 15.61
N PRO A 175 -3.72 12.32 16.88
CA PRO A 175 -3.62 13.59 17.58
C PRO A 175 -2.17 13.99 17.87
N TYR A 176 -1.28 13.02 18.13
CA TYR A 176 0.14 13.31 18.33
C TYR A 176 0.78 13.95 17.10
N LEU A 177 0.58 13.38 15.90
CA LEU A 177 1.13 13.95 14.67
C LEU A 177 0.49 15.30 14.35
N ALA A 178 -0.82 15.44 14.53
CA ALA A 178 -1.52 16.72 14.33
C ALA A 178 -0.96 17.84 15.24
N ALA A 179 -0.72 17.53 16.52
CA ALA A 179 -0.13 18.48 17.47
C ALA A 179 1.29 18.89 17.08
N ARG A 180 2.10 17.95 16.56
CA ARG A 180 3.48 18.24 16.11
C ARG A 180 3.53 19.02 14.80
N SER A 181 2.60 18.78 13.87
CA SER A 181 2.54 19.52 12.61
C SER A 181 2.04 20.94 12.79
N ALA A 182 1.31 21.25 13.87
CA ALA A 182 0.78 22.60 14.10
C ALA A 182 1.85 23.64 14.46
N VAL A 183 3.09 23.21 14.73
CA VAL A 183 4.19 24.06 15.22
C VAL A 183 5.42 24.08 14.29
N ILE A 184 5.31 23.47 13.11
CA ILE A 184 6.35 23.44 12.06
C ILE A 184 5.81 24.19 10.84
#